data_AF-A0A3A1XGA0-F1
#
_entry.id   AF-A0A3A1XGA0-F1
#
_cell.length_a   1.000
_cell.length_b   1.000
_cell.length_c   1.000
_cell.angle_alpha   90.00
_cell.angle_beta   90.00
_cell.angle_gamma   90.00
#
_symmetry.space_group_name_H-M   'P 1'
#
loop_
_entity.id
_entity.type
_entity.pdbx_description
1 polymer ?
#
loop_
_entity_poly.entity_id
_entity_poly.type
_entity_poly.pdbx_seq_one_letter_code
_entity_poly.pdbx_strand_id
1 'polypeptide(L)'
;MTSNYPYASMRNQFNLSACFIADPQACNNRPLTDIVDDALRAGATFIRLHCNNENAKEITTIARDIAQIIEDNNKCDSVTFVIDERVDVVWQARNQSIKVDGVHLAQSDMEPREARVLLGEDAVIGLSVETESLVKVINELPDGCIDYICVTAMHNPEEGCESTTAAYELEAN
;
A
#
# COMPACT_ATOMS: atom_id res chain seq x y z
N MET A 1 12.46 14.54 -14.79
CA MET A 1 11.21 15.32 -14.62
C MET A 1 10.98 15.42 -13.14
N THR A 2 10.97 16.61 -12.56
CA THR A 2 10.67 16.81 -11.14
C THR A 2 9.23 16.38 -10.89
N SER A 3 9.03 15.36 -10.05
CA SER A 3 7.71 14.90 -9.62
C SER A 3 6.92 16.08 -9.05
N ASN A 4 5.75 16.37 -9.59
CA ASN A 4 4.86 17.44 -9.12
C ASN A 4 3.95 16.95 -7.97
N TYR A 5 4.40 15.93 -7.24
CA TYR A 5 3.70 15.34 -6.10
C TYR A 5 3.83 16.28 -4.90
N PRO A 6 2.72 16.88 -4.41
CA PRO A 6 2.80 17.97 -3.44
C PRO A 6 2.97 17.51 -1.99
N TYR A 7 2.92 16.21 -1.72
CA TYR A 7 3.02 15.65 -0.37
C TYR A 7 4.46 15.28 -0.06
N ALA A 8 4.82 15.35 1.23
CA ALA A 8 6.09 14.85 1.70
C ALA A 8 6.24 13.35 1.38
N SER A 9 7.47 12.90 1.09
CA SER A 9 7.72 11.47 0.93
C SER A 9 7.49 10.75 2.26
N MET A 10 6.64 9.71 2.24
CA MET A 10 6.43 8.84 3.39
C MET A 10 7.46 7.71 3.49
N ARG A 11 8.35 7.54 2.51
CA ARG A 11 9.25 6.39 2.38
C ARG A 11 10.16 6.16 3.60
N ASN A 12 10.58 7.21 4.28
CA ASN A 12 11.48 7.09 5.44
C ASN A 12 10.77 7.30 6.80
N GLN A 13 9.43 7.37 6.80
CA GLN A 13 8.65 7.71 8.00
C GLN A 13 7.31 6.98 8.11
N PHE A 14 7.05 6.00 7.24
CA PHE A 14 5.85 5.18 7.34
C PHE A 14 5.90 4.33 8.62
N ASN A 15 4.73 3.92 9.10
CA ASN A 15 4.60 3.15 10.32
C ASN A 15 3.58 2.02 10.10
N LEU A 16 4.04 0.77 10.16
CA LEU A 16 3.20 -0.42 9.92
C LEU A 16 2.41 -0.92 11.14
N SER A 17 2.48 -0.24 12.30
CA SER A 17 1.87 -0.72 13.56
C SER A 17 0.35 -0.92 13.51
N ALA A 18 -0.38 -0.11 12.72
CA ALA A 18 -1.82 -0.23 12.53
C ALA A 18 -2.18 -0.06 11.04
N CYS A 19 -2.12 -1.16 10.29
CA CYS A 19 -2.51 -1.21 8.89
C CYS A 19 -3.99 -1.54 8.72
N PHE A 20 -4.74 -0.67 8.06
CA PHE A 20 -6.13 -0.90 7.66
C PHE A 20 -6.22 -1.17 6.15
N ILE A 21 -6.87 -2.27 5.78
CA ILE A 21 -7.13 -2.62 4.38
C ILE A 21 -8.54 -2.14 4.03
N ALA A 22 -8.60 -1.11 3.21
CA ALA A 22 -9.80 -0.54 2.64
C ALA A 22 -10.21 -1.37 1.41
N ASP A 23 -11.21 -2.23 1.58
CA ASP A 23 -11.83 -3.01 0.51
C ASP A 23 -13.29 -2.55 0.30
N PRO A 24 -13.63 -1.91 -0.84
CA PRO A 24 -15.00 -1.50 -1.15
C PRO A 24 -16.03 -2.63 -1.03
N GLN A 25 -15.64 -3.87 -1.32
CA GLN A 25 -16.53 -5.04 -1.30
C GLN A 25 -16.79 -5.54 0.13
N ALA A 26 -15.94 -5.19 1.10
CA ALA A 26 -16.07 -5.61 2.50
C ALA A 26 -16.91 -4.64 3.37
N CYS A 27 -17.49 -3.59 2.77
CA CYS A 27 -18.09 -2.49 3.54
C CYS A 27 -19.52 -2.72 4.07
N ASN A 28 -20.18 -3.85 3.73
CA ASN A 28 -21.53 -4.19 4.22
C ASN A 28 -22.55 -3.02 4.16
N ASN A 29 -22.64 -2.34 3.01
CA ASN A 29 -23.49 -1.16 2.75
C ASN A 29 -23.11 0.15 3.45
N ARG A 30 -22.00 0.22 4.18
CA ARG A 30 -21.45 1.49 4.66
C ARG A 30 -20.60 2.15 3.56
N PRO A 31 -20.57 3.49 3.46
CA PRO A 31 -19.61 4.17 2.60
C PRO A 31 -18.18 3.85 3.04
N LEU A 32 -17.32 3.50 2.09
CA LEU A 32 -15.91 3.21 2.38
C LEU A 32 -15.20 4.39 3.06
N THR A 33 -15.54 5.62 2.66
CA THR A 33 -15.02 6.85 3.26
C THR A 33 -15.31 6.94 4.76
N ASP A 34 -16.50 6.54 5.20
CA ASP A 34 -16.88 6.56 6.62
C ASP A 34 -16.06 5.52 7.41
N ILE A 35 -15.81 4.36 6.81
CA ILE A 35 -15.00 3.30 7.45
C ILE A 35 -13.54 3.74 7.54
N VAL A 36 -13.00 4.35 6.50
CA VAL A 36 -11.62 4.89 6.51
C VAL A 36 -11.50 6.00 7.56
N ASP A 37 -12.46 6.92 7.62
CA ASP A 37 -12.50 7.99 8.63
C ASP A 37 -12.53 7.41 10.06
N ASP A 38 -13.35 6.38 10.31
CA ASP A 38 -13.37 5.65 11.59
C ASP A 38 -12.01 4.99 11.88
N ALA A 39 -11.38 4.35 10.89
CA ALA A 39 -10.07 3.72 11.04
C ALA A 39 -8.98 4.74 11.38
N LEU A 40 -8.99 5.91 10.73
CA LEU A 40 -8.09 7.01 11.06
C LEU A 40 -8.32 7.50 12.50
N ARG A 41 -9.57 7.69 12.93
CA ARG A 41 -9.89 8.07 14.32
C ARG A 41 -9.45 7.02 15.34
N ALA A 42 -9.53 5.74 14.97
CA ALA A 42 -9.06 4.62 15.79
C ALA A 42 -7.53 4.51 15.86
N GLY A 43 -6.79 5.28 15.06
CA GLY A 43 -5.33 5.34 15.11
C GLY A 43 -4.62 4.56 14.01
N ALA A 44 -5.29 4.24 12.88
CA ALA A 44 -4.61 3.66 11.73
C ALA A 44 -3.44 4.56 11.27
N THR A 45 -2.28 3.94 11.05
CA THR A 45 -1.04 4.59 10.61
C THR A 45 -0.70 4.27 9.16
N PHE A 46 -1.35 3.24 8.61
CA PHE A 46 -1.14 2.77 7.24
C PHE A 46 -2.47 2.35 6.63
N ILE A 47 -2.77 2.82 5.43
CA ILE A 47 -3.98 2.48 4.67
C ILE A 47 -3.56 1.78 3.38
N ARG A 48 -4.19 0.64 3.09
CA ARG A 48 -4.08 -0.07 1.81
C ARG A 48 -5.42 -0.06 1.11
N LEU A 49 -5.50 0.44 -0.12
CA LEU A 49 -6.70 0.27 -0.96
C LEU A 49 -6.56 -1.02 -1.77
N HIS A 50 -7.47 -1.96 -1.52
CA HIS A 50 -7.57 -3.22 -2.23
C HIS A 50 -8.84 -3.23 -3.10
N CYS A 51 -8.66 -3.36 -4.42
CA CYS A 51 -9.76 -3.33 -5.40
C CYS A 51 -9.58 -4.46 -6.42
N ASN A 52 -10.53 -5.39 -6.48
CA ASN A 52 -10.44 -6.58 -7.34
C ASN A 52 -11.24 -6.46 -8.65
N ASN A 53 -12.29 -5.64 -8.68
CA ASN A 53 -13.26 -5.62 -9.79
C ASN A 53 -13.32 -4.26 -10.50
N GLU A 54 -12.68 -3.25 -9.93
CA GLU A 54 -12.74 -1.86 -10.35
C GLU A 54 -11.70 -1.58 -11.44
N ASN A 55 -12.10 -0.79 -12.45
CA ASN A 55 -11.15 -0.34 -13.48
C ASN A 55 -10.27 0.82 -12.96
N ALA A 56 -9.22 1.18 -13.73
CA ALA A 56 -8.28 2.22 -13.34
C ALA A 56 -8.95 3.55 -12.93
N LYS A 57 -9.99 3.97 -13.65
CA LYS A 57 -10.70 5.22 -13.38
C LYS A 57 -11.48 5.17 -12.07
N GLU A 58 -12.12 4.03 -11.80
CA GLU A 58 -12.86 3.80 -10.55
C GLU A 58 -11.90 3.79 -9.36
N ILE A 59 -10.79 3.03 -9.44
CA ILE A 59 -9.79 3.00 -8.36
C ILE A 59 -9.20 4.38 -8.12
N THR A 60 -8.86 5.14 -9.16
CA THR A 60 -8.38 6.52 -9.02
C THR A 60 -9.42 7.43 -8.35
N THR A 61 -10.71 7.20 -8.60
CA THR A 61 -11.79 7.96 -7.94
C THR A 61 -11.86 7.62 -6.46
N ILE A 62 -11.85 6.33 -6.12
CA ILE A 62 -11.84 5.86 -4.72
C ILE A 62 -10.60 6.36 -3.98
N ALA A 63 -9.43 6.30 -4.62
CA ALA A 63 -8.18 6.79 -4.06
C ALA A 63 -8.24 8.30 -3.77
N ARG A 64 -8.91 9.09 -4.63
CA ARG A 64 -9.14 10.51 -4.38
C ARG A 64 -10.01 10.73 -3.14
N ASP A 65 -11.08 9.98 -3.01
CA ASP A 65 -11.99 10.10 -1.88
C ASP A 65 -11.28 9.75 -0.57
N ILE A 66 -10.48 8.67 -0.55
CA ILE A 66 -9.63 8.30 0.61
C ILE A 66 -8.59 9.37 0.91
N ALA A 67 -7.90 9.90 -0.11
CA ALA A 67 -6.92 10.96 0.05
C ALA A 67 -7.54 12.21 0.70
N GLN A 68 -8.75 12.60 0.28
CA GLN A 68 -9.48 13.71 0.88
C GLN A 68 -9.79 13.45 2.37
N ILE A 69 -10.23 12.24 2.73
CA ILE A 69 -10.50 11.89 4.13
C ILE A 69 -9.21 11.96 4.99
N ILE A 70 -8.07 11.55 4.44
CA ILE A 70 -6.76 11.66 5.12
C ILE A 70 -6.38 13.15 5.31
N GLU A 71 -6.59 13.97 4.29
CA GLU A 71 -6.38 15.43 4.34
C GLU A 71 -7.26 16.10 5.40
N ASP A 72 -8.56 15.81 5.38
CA ASP A 72 -9.54 16.40 6.30
C ASP A 72 -9.23 16.05 7.76
N ASN A 73 -8.60 14.90 8.00
CA ASN A 73 -8.11 14.48 9.31
C ASN A 73 -6.72 15.07 9.67
N ASN A 74 -6.11 15.91 8.82
CA ASN A 74 -4.76 16.45 8.96
C ASN A 74 -3.68 15.36 9.11
N LYS A 75 -3.82 14.26 8.39
CA LYS A 75 -2.95 13.08 8.53
C LYS A 75 -2.01 12.83 7.36
N CYS A 76 -1.93 13.75 6.39
CA CYS A 76 -1.08 13.60 5.20
C CYS A 76 0.37 13.23 5.48
N ASP A 77 0.95 13.74 6.58
CA ASP A 77 2.35 13.52 6.94
C ASP A 77 2.55 12.41 7.99
N SER A 78 1.47 11.74 8.41
CA SER A 78 1.50 10.73 9.48
C SER A 78 0.86 9.39 9.12
N VAL A 79 0.08 9.36 8.04
CA VAL A 79 -0.55 8.15 7.51
C VAL A 79 -0.07 7.90 6.10
N THR A 80 0.49 6.72 5.91
CA THR A 80 0.90 6.24 4.59
C THR A 80 -0.28 5.59 3.90
N PHE A 81 -0.53 5.96 2.65
CA PHE A 81 -1.61 5.41 1.84
C PHE A 81 -1.05 4.78 0.56
N VAL A 82 -1.24 3.47 0.39
CA VAL A 82 -0.81 2.73 -0.81
C VAL A 82 -1.99 2.04 -1.48
N ILE A 83 -1.83 1.71 -2.76
CA ILE A 83 -2.80 0.92 -3.53
C ILE A 83 -2.19 -0.45 -3.81
N ASP A 84 -2.98 -1.50 -3.67
CA ASP A 84 -2.54 -2.84 -3.98
C ASP A 84 -2.47 -3.05 -5.50
N GLU A 85 -1.39 -3.68 -5.97
CA GLU A 85 -1.13 -4.27 -7.31
C GLU A 85 -1.07 -3.28 -8.49
N ARG A 86 -1.77 -2.15 -8.39
CA ARG A 86 -2.06 -1.22 -9.48
C ARG A 86 -1.07 -0.08 -9.58
N VAL A 87 0.17 -0.40 -9.99
CA VAL A 87 1.25 0.58 -10.21
C VAL A 87 0.83 1.68 -11.19
N ASP A 88 0.05 1.34 -12.22
CA ASP A 88 -0.50 2.28 -13.21
C ASP A 88 -1.42 3.33 -12.57
N VAL A 89 -2.27 2.90 -11.62
CA VAL A 89 -3.17 3.78 -10.88
C VAL A 89 -2.39 4.66 -9.91
N VAL A 90 -1.39 4.12 -9.21
CA VAL A 90 -0.52 4.91 -8.32
C VAL A 90 0.19 6.01 -9.11
N TRP A 91 0.77 5.68 -10.27
CA TRP A 91 1.40 6.65 -11.16
C TRP A 91 0.41 7.73 -11.62
N GLN A 92 -0.79 7.33 -12.04
CA GLN A 92 -1.85 8.26 -12.45
C GLN A 92 -2.26 9.19 -11.31
N ALA A 93 -2.50 8.65 -10.11
CA ALA A 93 -2.94 9.40 -8.95
C ALA A 93 -1.89 10.45 -8.52
N ARG A 94 -0.62 10.05 -8.44
CA ARG A 94 0.49 10.96 -8.11
C ARG A 94 0.64 12.08 -9.14
N ASN A 95 0.49 11.78 -10.43
CA ASN A 95 0.52 12.79 -11.50
C ASN A 95 -0.69 13.75 -11.47
N GLN A 96 -1.80 13.32 -10.89
CA GLN A 96 -2.97 14.15 -10.63
C GLN A 96 -2.92 14.84 -9.27
N SER A 97 -1.78 14.79 -8.58
CA SER A 97 -1.58 15.37 -7.24
C SER A 97 -2.57 14.83 -6.20
N ILE A 98 -3.01 13.57 -6.34
CA ILE A 98 -3.78 12.85 -5.33
C ILE A 98 -2.79 12.17 -4.38
N LYS A 99 -2.99 12.29 -3.07
CA LYS A 99 -2.17 11.56 -2.09
C LYS A 99 -2.27 10.05 -2.33
N VAL A 100 -1.19 9.46 -2.82
CA VAL A 100 -0.94 8.02 -2.88
C VAL A 100 0.56 7.84 -2.76
N ASP A 101 0.99 7.37 -1.60
CA ASP A 101 2.39 7.31 -1.22
C ASP A 101 3.12 6.17 -1.90
N GLY A 102 2.40 5.14 -2.38
CA GLY A 102 3.01 4.10 -3.21
C GLY A 102 2.12 2.89 -3.48
N VAL A 103 2.75 1.73 -3.65
CA VAL A 103 2.11 0.48 -4.09
C VAL A 103 2.45 -0.69 -3.18
N HIS A 104 1.53 -1.62 -3.01
CA HIS A 104 1.80 -2.94 -2.42
C HIS A 104 1.64 -4.03 -3.49
N LEU A 105 2.67 -4.82 -3.74
CA LEU A 105 2.70 -5.81 -4.82
C LEU A 105 2.53 -7.24 -4.28
N ALA A 106 1.82 -8.08 -5.02
CA ALA A 106 1.91 -9.53 -4.93
C ALA A 106 3.06 -10.06 -5.82
N GLN A 107 3.45 -11.32 -5.61
CA GLN A 107 4.57 -11.93 -6.36
C GLN A 107 4.30 -12.08 -7.87
N SER A 108 3.04 -12.10 -8.28
CA SER A 108 2.63 -12.22 -9.68
C SER A 108 2.49 -10.88 -10.41
N ASP A 109 2.69 -9.76 -9.71
CA ASP A 109 2.44 -8.43 -10.25
C ASP A 109 3.66 -7.89 -11.01
N MET A 110 3.66 -6.59 -11.29
CA MET A 110 4.83 -5.88 -11.82
C MET A 110 6.05 -6.10 -10.91
N GLU A 111 7.21 -6.35 -11.51
CA GLU A 111 8.45 -6.53 -10.77
C GLU A 111 8.79 -5.29 -9.94
N PRO A 112 9.20 -5.42 -8.66
CA PRO A 112 9.48 -4.27 -7.80
C PRO A 112 10.49 -3.27 -8.39
N ARG A 113 11.46 -3.76 -9.16
CA ARG A 113 12.44 -2.90 -9.85
C ARG A 113 11.78 -1.99 -10.88
N GLU A 114 10.82 -2.51 -11.63
CA GLU A 114 10.06 -1.76 -12.63
C GLU A 114 9.13 -0.75 -11.94
N ALA A 115 8.48 -1.15 -10.86
CA ALA A 115 7.67 -0.25 -10.03
C ALA A 115 8.51 0.91 -9.47
N ARG A 116 9.72 0.65 -8.96
CA ARG A 116 10.66 1.68 -8.49
C ARG A 116 11.05 2.66 -9.59
N VAL A 117 11.36 2.15 -10.79
CA VAL A 117 11.69 3.00 -11.95
C VAL A 117 10.50 3.89 -12.35
N LEU A 118 9.27 3.35 -12.31
CA LEU A 118 8.07 4.08 -12.72
C LEU A 118 7.63 5.13 -11.69
N LEU A 119 7.63 4.77 -10.41
CA LEU A 119 7.07 5.59 -9.32
C LEU A 119 8.10 6.55 -8.69
N GLY A 120 9.39 6.26 -8.91
CA GLY A 120 10.51 7.06 -8.41
C GLY A 120 10.95 6.71 -6.99
N GLU A 121 11.99 7.39 -6.53
CA GLU A 121 12.62 7.15 -5.24
C GLU A 121 11.73 7.50 -4.05
N ASP A 122 10.75 8.39 -4.20
CA ASP A 122 9.94 8.83 -3.06
C ASP A 122 8.73 7.93 -2.78
N ALA A 123 8.44 6.96 -3.64
CA ALA A 123 7.29 6.06 -3.48
C ALA A 123 7.58 4.95 -2.45
N VAL A 124 6.56 4.56 -1.69
CA VAL A 124 6.63 3.40 -0.78
C VAL A 124 6.28 2.14 -1.58
N ILE A 125 7.16 1.16 -1.62
CA ILE A 125 6.94 -0.09 -2.35
C ILE A 125 6.94 -1.26 -1.37
N GLY A 126 5.79 -1.88 -1.19
CA GLY A 126 5.62 -3.11 -0.42
C GLY A 126 5.60 -4.35 -1.30
N LEU A 127 6.00 -5.49 -0.74
CA LEU A 127 5.88 -6.79 -1.40
C LEU A 127 5.30 -7.84 -0.47
N SER A 128 4.27 -8.55 -0.92
CA SER A 128 3.82 -9.78 -0.29
C SER A 128 4.78 -10.91 -0.62
N VAL A 129 5.23 -11.63 0.40
CA VAL A 129 6.22 -12.69 0.28
C VAL A 129 5.74 -13.94 1.02
N GLU A 130 5.72 -15.07 0.32
CA GLU A 130 5.52 -16.36 0.96
C GLU A 130 6.74 -16.73 1.79
N THR A 131 6.52 -17.39 2.94
CA THR A 131 7.60 -17.74 3.89
C THR A 131 8.75 -18.49 3.21
N GLU A 132 8.44 -19.43 2.30
CA GLU A 132 9.45 -20.23 1.58
C GLU A 132 10.29 -19.39 0.59
N SER A 133 9.71 -18.30 0.09
CA SER A 133 10.36 -17.42 -0.88
C SER A 133 11.14 -16.27 -0.24
N LEU A 134 11.02 -16.08 1.09
CA LEU A 134 11.57 -14.92 1.80
C LEU A 134 13.08 -14.73 1.60
N VAL A 135 13.85 -15.80 1.81
CA VAL A 135 15.32 -15.76 1.67
C VAL A 135 15.71 -15.42 0.23
N LYS A 136 14.98 -15.93 -0.76
CA LYS A 136 15.26 -15.66 -2.16
C LYS A 136 15.02 -14.19 -2.49
N VAL A 137 13.85 -13.66 -2.11
CA VAL A 137 13.46 -12.26 -2.35
C VAL A 137 14.48 -11.29 -1.75
N ILE A 138 14.89 -11.51 -0.49
CA ILE A 138 15.85 -10.64 0.20
C ILE A 138 17.23 -10.64 -0.51
N ASN A 139 17.67 -11.78 -1.05
CA ASN A 139 18.98 -11.90 -1.68
C ASN A 139 19.04 -11.40 -3.14
N GLU A 140 17.91 -11.42 -3.85
CA GLU A 140 17.86 -11.11 -5.29
C GLU A 140 17.41 -9.67 -5.59
N LEU A 141 16.67 -9.04 -4.67
CA LEU A 141 16.24 -7.64 -4.85
C LEU A 141 17.37 -6.67 -4.45
N PRO A 142 17.64 -5.63 -5.26
CA PRO A 142 18.58 -4.58 -4.90
C PRO A 142 18.11 -3.82 -3.66
N ASP A 143 19.05 -3.30 -2.88
CA ASP A 143 18.75 -2.44 -1.75
C ASP A 143 17.88 -1.25 -2.17
N GLY A 144 16.87 -0.92 -1.35
CA GLY A 144 15.92 0.15 -1.63
C GLY A 144 14.91 -0.14 -2.76
N CYS A 145 14.92 -1.34 -3.35
CA CYS A 145 13.92 -1.70 -4.36
C CYS A 145 12.52 -1.80 -3.75
N ILE A 146 12.43 -2.33 -2.54
CA ILE A 146 11.23 -2.42 -1.70
C ILE A 146 11.52 -1.81 -0.34
N ASP A 147 10.49 -1.32 0.33
CA ASP A 147 10.59 -0.61 1.62
C ASP A 147 9.99 -1.44 2.77
N TYR A 148 9.04 -2.33 2.46
CA TYR A 148 8.49 -3.29 3.43
C TYR A 148 8.05 -4.59 2.79
N ILE A 149 7.94 -5.62 3.62
CA ILE A 149 7.39 -6.92 3.21
C ILE A 149 6.19 -7.30 4.08
N CYS A 150 5.19 -7.93 3.47
CA CYS A 150 4.15 -8.65 4.19
C CYS A 150 4.41 -10.15 4.03
N VAL A 151 4.83 -10.79 5.11
CA VAL A 151 5.03 -12.24 5.13
C VAL A 151 3.71 -12.88 5.50
N THR A 152 3.16 -13.65 4.55
CA THR A 152 1.99 -14.49 4.80
C THR A 152 2.49 -15.90 5.10
N ALA A 153 2.12 -16.42 6.27
CA ALA A 153 2.30 -17.84 6.56
C ALA A 153 1.21 -18.61 5.82
N MET A 154 1.57 -19.35 4.78
CA MET A 154 0.69 -20.37 4.21
C MET A 154 0.63 -21.52 5.22
N HIS A 155 -0.37 -21.53 6.10
CA HIS A 155 -0.72 -22.73 6.86
C HIS A 155 -1.61 -23.61 5.99
N ASN A 156 -1.38 -24.93 6.07
CA ASN A 156 -2.11 -25.92 5.28
C ASN A 156 -3.63 -25.73 5.49
N PRO A 157 -4.44 -25.51 4.43
CA PRO A 157 -5.88 -25.27 4.58
C PRO A 157 -6.65 -26.45 5.18
N GLU A 158 -6.03 -27.64 5.26
CA GLU A 158 -6.58 -28.81 5.96
C GLU A 158 -6.63 -28.67 7.50
N GLU A 159 -5.86 -27.75 8.09
CA GLU A 159 -5.77 -27.59 9.55
C GLU A 159 -6.72 -26.54 10.13
N GLY A 160 -7.52 -25.85 9.30
CA GLY A 160 -8.60 -24.97 9.76
C GLY A 160 -8.15 -23.74 10.58
N CYS A 161 -6.90 -23.31 10.47
CA CYS A 161 -6.35 -22.17 11.20
C CYS A 161 -6.32 -20.90 10.33
N GLU A 162 -6.62 -19.74 10.93
CA GLU A 162 -6.60 -18.43 10.26
C GLU A 162 -5.19 -18.07 9.76
N SER A 163 -5.08 -17.54 8.55
CA SER A 163 -3.84 -17.03 7.99
C SER A 163 -3.35 -15.82 8.81
N THR A 164 -2.18 -15.93 9.43
CA THR A 164 -1.52 -14.80 10.09
C THR A 164 -0.58 -14.10 9.10
N THR A 165 -0.82 -12.81 8.85
CA THR A 165 0.07 -11.96 8.03
C THR A 165 0.85 -11.02 8.94
N ALA A 166 2.18 -11.07 8.87
CA ALA A 166 3.06 -10.14 9.58
C ALA A 166 3.72 -9.19 8.58
N ALA A 167 3.78 -7.89 8.88
CA ALA A 167 4.45 -6.90 8.04
C ALA A 167 5.74 -6.40 8.71
N TYR A 168 6.82 -6.27 7.95
CA TYR A 168 8.13 -5.86 8.42
C TYR A 168 8.68 -4.72 7.55
N GLU A 169 9.14 -3.64 8.21
CA GLU A 169 9.89 -2.56 7.57
C GLU A 169 11.32 -3.04 7.28
N LEU A 170 11.88 -2.65 6.13
CA LEU A 170 13.26 -2.99 5.77
C LEU A 170 14.16 -1.77 5.99
N GLU A 171 15.19 -1.93 6.81
CA GLU A 171 16.24 -0.90 6.95
C GLU A 171 17.15 -0.92 5.70
N ALA A 172 17.50 0.25 5.18
CA ALA A 172 18.52 0.36 4.15
C ALA A 172 19.90 0.05 4.74
N ASN A 173 20.64 -0.86 4.12
CA ASN A 173 22.05 -1.12 4.46
C ASN A 173 22.96 0.06 4.06
#